data_AF-A0A6G6WZT3-F1
#
_entry.id   AF-A0A6G6WZT3-F1
#
_cell.length_a   1.000
_cell.length_b   1.000
_cell.length_c   1.000
_cell.angle_alpha   90.00
_cell.angle_beta   90.00
_cell.angle_gamma   90.00
#
_symmetry.space_group_name_H-M   'P 1'
#
loop_
_entity.id
_entity.type
_entity.pdbx_description
1 polymer ?
#
loop_
_entity_poly.entity_id
_entity_poly.type
_entity_poly.pdbx_seq_one_letter_code
_entity_poly.pdbx_strand_id
1 'polypeptide(L)'
;MKRVLAVMALILSVSSAHALTAEQNKHYKIGARMIECSAYFRLTSEAALAVGQQDTATALENLKNGWELAGMFVLADGLEDPTRTRKVTASIQDAMLARLKGQVQLEGDKWGDLAVKQFDADCRPYLEYQESIIQFMRQQKTQ
;
A
#
# COMPACT_ATOMS: atom_id res chain seq x y z
N MET A 1 29.57 -32.01 -46.01
CA MET A 1 29.72 -31.71 -44.56
C MET A 1 30.74 -30.59 -44.38
N LYS A 2 30.31 -29.37 -44.02
CA LYS A 2 31.11 -28.35 -43.31
C LYS A 2 30.26 -27.07 -43.10
N ARG A 3 29.89 -26.87 -41.83
CA ARG A 3 29.75 -25.58 -41.12
C ARG A 3 28.61 -24.65 -41.53
N VAL A 4 27.40 -24.99 -41.07
CA VAL A 4 26.39 -23.99 -40.65
C VAL A 4 26.74 -23.64 -39.20
N LEU A 5 27.48 -22.56 -38.94
CA LEU A 5 27.77 -22.05 -37.59
C LEU A 5 28.45 -20.68 -37.70
N ALA A 6 27.63 -19.63 -37.75
CA ALA A 6 27.95 -18.20 -37.61
C ALA A 6 26.66 -17.47 -38.08
N VAL A 7 25.91 -16.66 -37.33
CA VAL A 7 26.20 -15.83 -36.17
C VAL A 7 24.84 -15.59 -35.49
N MET A 8 24.51 -16.32 -34.42
CA MET A 8 23.50 -15.87 -33.44
C MET A 8 24.22 -15.04 -32.37
N ALA A 9 24.85 -13.95 -32.80
CA ALA A 9 25.41 -12.97 -31.89
C ALA A 9 24.42 -11.83 -31.73
N LEU A 10 24.10 -11.54 -30.47
CA LEU A 10 23.46 -10.32 -29.98
C LEU A 10 22.08 -10.06 -30.62
N ILE A 11 20.98 -10.20 -29.89
CA ILE A 11 20.61 -9.24 -28.84
C ILE A 11 19.88 -10.02 -27.73
N LEU A 12 20.65 -10.45 -26.73
CA LEU A 12 20.11 -10.47 -25.37
C LEU A 12 20.09 -9.00 -24.94
N SER A 13 19.04 -8.29 -25.35
CA SER A 13 18.63 -7.08 -24.64
C SER A 13 18.18 -7.55 -23.27
N VAL A 14 19.15 -7.77 -22.40
CA VAL A 14 18.96 -7.71 -20.97
C VAL A 14 18.46 -6.28 -20.77
N SER A 15 17.13 -6.11 -20.77
CA SER A 15 16.53 -4.95 -20.16
C SER A 15 17.12 -4.94 -18.77
N SER A 16 18.06 -4.02 -18.53
CA SER A 16 18.50 -3.65 -17.20
C SER A 16 17.29 -3.03 -16.50
N ALA A 17 16.31 -3.87 -16.15
CA ALA A 17 15.48 -3.62 -14.99
C ALA A 17 16.49 -3.45 -13.88
N HIS A 18 16.80 -2.20 -13.55
CA HIS A 18 17.71 -1.88 -12.47
C HIS A 18 17.02 -2.43 -11.24
N ALA A 19 17.40 -3.64 -10.81
CA ALA A 19 16.76 -4.25 -9.67
C ALA A 19 16.88 -3.27 -8.50
N LEU A 20 15.74 -2.89 -7.92
CA LEU A 20 15.69 -2.02 -6.73
C LEU A 20 16.76 -2.44 -5.74
N THR A 21 17.44 -1.47 -5.13
CA THR A 21 18.36 -1.80 -4.03
C THR A 21 17.60 -2.53 -2.93
N ALA A 22 18.31 -3.29 -2.09
CA ALA A 22 17.68 -3.98 -0.96
C ALA A 22 16.92 -3.02 -0.04
N GLU A 23 17.44 -1.79 0.11
CA GLU A 23 16.82 -0.71 0.87
C GLU A 23 15.56 -0.17 0.19
N GLN A 24 15.61 0.14 -1.10
CA GLN A 24 14.42 0.57 -1.85
C GLN A 24 13.32 -0.51 -1.81
N ASN A 25 13.68 -1.78 -1.98
CA ASN A 25 12.71 -2.88 -1.88
C ASN A 25 12.11 -2.99 -0.47
N LYS A 26 12.91 -2.74 0.58
CA LYS A 26 12.41 -2.70 1.96
C LYS A 26 11.41 -1.54 2.14
N HIS A 27 11.74 -0.34 1.68
CA HIS A 27 10.86 0.83 1.75
C HIS A 27 9.58 0.62 0.94
N TYR A 28 9.69 0.08 -0.27
CA TYR A 28 8.53 -0.28 -1.09
C TYR A 28 7.58 -1.21 -0.34
N LYS A 29 8.09 -2.30 0.25
CA LYS A 29 7.27 -3.28 0.98
C LYS A 29 6.59 -2.66 2.21
N ILE A 30 7.31 -1.83 2.97
CA ILE A 30 6.73 -1.18 4.16
C ILE A 30 5.67 -0.14 3.75
N GLY A 31 6.00 0.72 2.78
CA GLY A 31 5.08 1.73 2.25
C GLY A 31 3.82 1.08 1.66
N ALA A 32 3.97 0.06 0.83
CA ALA A 32 2.85 -0.70 0.27
C ALA A 32 1.96 -1.30 1.37
N ARG A 33 2.55 -1.90 2.41
CA ARG A 33 1.78 -2.45 3.53
C ARG A 33 0.99 -1.38 4.28
N MET A 34 1.56 -0.21 4.51
CA MET A 34 0.81 0.91 5.13
C MET A 34 -0.34 1.39 4.25
N ILE A 35 -0.15 1.44 2.92
CA ILE A 35 -1.24 1.74 1.99
C ILE A 35 -2.33 0.66 2.04
N GLU A 36 -1.97 -0.62 2.09
CA GLU A 36 -2.96 -1.71 2.28
C GLU A 36 -3.74 -1.53 3.58
N CYS A 37 -3.08 -1.14 4.67
CA CYS A 37 -3.72 -0.86 5.96
C CYS A 37 -4.73 0.30 5.87
N SER A 38 -4.47 1.32 5.05
CA SER A 38 -5.45 2.38 4.80
C SER A 38 -6.76 1.85 4.17
N ALA A 39 -6.70 0.77 3.37
CA ALA A 39 -7.87 0.22 2.70
C ALA A 39 -8.91 -0.38 3.67
N TYR A 40 -8.49 -0.86 4.86
CA TYR A 40 -9.42 -1.31 5.91
C TYR A 40 -10.30 -0.15 6.39
N PHE A 41 -9.70 1.01 6.61
CA PHE A 41 -10.42 2.21 7.04
C PHE A 41 -11.30 2.77 5.92
N ARG A 42 -10.85 2.70 4.66
CA ARG A 42 -11.69 3.06 3.50
C ARG A 42 -12.93 2.18 3.41
N LEU A 43 -12.78 0.85 3.49
CA LEU A 43 -13.91 -0.07 3.48
C LEU A 43 -14.91 0.24 4.62
N THR A 44 -14.40 0.44 5.82
CA THR A 44 -15.22 0.69 7.02
C THR A 44 -15.91 2.05 6.93
N SER A 45 -15.23 3.07 6.39
CA SER A 45 -15.82 4.40 6.13
C SER A 45 -16.94 4.33 5.11
N GLU A 46 -16.74 3.63 3.99
CA GLU A 46 -17.78 3.39 2.96
C GLU A 46 -19.01 2.68 3.56
N ALA A 47 -18.79 1.68 4.42
CA ALA A 47 -19.88 0.98 5.13
C ALA A 47 -20.61 1.89 6.13
N ALA A 48 -19.88 2.69 6.92
CA ALA A 48 -20.46 3.63 7.87
C ALA A 48 -21.33 4.69 7.17
N LEU A 49 -20.87 5.22 6.02
CA LEU A 49 -21.66 6.14 5.19
C LEU A 49 -22.94 5.48 4.69
N ALA A 50 -22.87 4.23 4.23
CA ALA A 50 -24.02 3.51 3.70
C ALA A 50 -25.15 3.31 4.73
N VAL A 51 -24.82 3.27 6.03
CA VAL A 51 -25.79 3.13 7.13
C VAL A 51 -26.08 4.46 7.85
N GLY A 52 -25.65 5.59 7.29
CA GLY A 52 -25.97 6.93 7.82
C GLY A 52 -25.11 7.39 9.00
N GLN A 53 -24.00 6.72 9.31
CA GLN A 53 -23.09 7.11 10.39
C GLN A 53 -21.99 8.07 9.90
N GLN A 54 -22.37 9.33 9.64
CA GLN A 54 -21.46 10.33 9.05
C GLN A 54 -20.24 10.67 9.92
N ASP A 55 -20.42 10.81 11.24
CA ASP A 55 -19.32 11.13 12.16
C ASP A 55 -18.28 9.99 12.21
N THR A 56 -18.76 8.74 12.26
CA THR A 56 -17.93 7.54 12.21
C THR A 56 -17.15 7.46 10.91
N ALA A 57 -17.82 7.68 9.76
CA ALA A 57 -17.15 7.70 8.47
C ALA A 57 -16.05 8.77 8.40
N THR A 58 -16.32 9.97 8.93
CA THR A 58 -15.34 11.06 8.97
C THR A 58 -14.12 10.69 9.83
N ALA A 59 -14.33 10.08 10.99
CA ALA A 59 -13.24 9.61 11.84
C ALA A 59 -12.39 8.53 11.13
N LEU A 60 -13.03 7.57 10.46
CA LEU A 60 -12.36 6.51 9.72
C LEU A 60 -11.60 7.05 8.50
N GLU A 61 -12.16 8.03 7.80
CA GLU A 61 -11.48 8.70 6.68
C GLU A 61 -10.21 9.42 7.14
N ASN A 62 -10.24 10.05 8.32
CA ASN A 62 -9.04 10.66 8.92
C ASN A 62 -7.97 9.60 9.25
N LEU A 63 -8.36 8.44 9.77
CA LEU A 63 -7.44 7.32 9.99
C LEU A 63 -6.88 6.79 8.67
N LYS A 64 -7.71 6.57 7.66
CA LYS A 64 -7.28 6.20 6.30
C LYS A 64 -6.22 7.17 5.80
N ASN A 65 -6.46 8.47 5.88
CA ASN A 65 -5.53 9.50 5.42
C ASN A 65 -4.19 9.46 6.17
N GLY A 66 -4.19 9.17 7.47
CA GLY A 66 -2.95 9.00 8.23
C GLY A 66 -2.11 7.82 7.77
N TRP A 67 -2.73 6.67 7.52
CA TRP A 67 -2.05 5.47 7.02
C TRP A 67 -1.57 5.65 5.58
N GLU A 68 -2.41 6.23 4.72
CA GLU A 68 -2.09 6.52 3.33
C GLU A 68 -0.90 7.47 3.22
N LEU A 69 -0.90 8.57 4.00
CA LEU A 69 0.18 9.54 3.99
C LEU A 69 1.51 8.94 4.46
N ALA A 70 1.49 8.15 5.54
CA ALA A 70 2.69 7.47 6.02
C ALA A 70 3.22 6.46 4.98
N GLY A 71 2.32 5.69 4.36
CA GLY A 71 2.70 4.76 3.30
C GLY A 71 3.27 5.47 2.07
N MET A 72 2.67 6.58 1.64
CA MET A 72 3.20 7.41 0.54
C MET A 72 4.60 7.94 0.84
N PHE A 73 4.84 8.40 2.07
CA PHE A 73 6.13 8.91 2.50
C PHE A 73 7.23 7.85 2.33
N VAL A 74 7.01 6.64 2.87
CA VAL A 74 7.99 5.55 2.76
C VAL A 74 8.07 5.01 1.32
N LEU A 75 6.95 4.95 0.61
CA LEU A 75 6.88 4.43 -0.75
C LEU A 75 7.66 5.32 -1.74
N ALA A 76 7.70 6.63 -1.54
CA ALA A 76 8.49 7.54 -2.37
C ALA A 76 9.97 7.15 -2.40
N ASP A 77 10.53 6.76 -1.25
CA ASP A 77 11.91 6.27 -1.13
C ASP A 77 12.10 4.83 -1.64
N GLY A 78 11.01 4.09 -1.78
CA GLY A 78 11.01 2.71 -2.27
C GLY A 78 10.84 2.56 -3.79
N LEU A 79 10.51 3.64 -4.50
CA LEU A 79 10.30 3.64 -5.94
C LEU A 79 11.54 4.11 -6.69
N GLU A 80 11.76 3.56 -7.89
CA GLU A 80 12.77 4.09 -8.83
C GLU A 80 12.42 5.52 -9.27
N ASP A 81 11.12 5.80 -9.40
CA ASP A 81 10.57 7.11 -9.76
C ASP A 81 9.55 7.57 -8.71
N PRO A 82 9.97 8.43 -7.76
CA PRO A 82 9.11 8.94 -6.69
C PRO A 82 7.90 9.74 -7.21
N THR A 83 7.94 10.28 -8.43
CA THR A 83 6.81 11.04 -9.00
C THR A 83 5.57 10.16 -9.23
N ARG A 84 5.77 8.84 -9.33
CA ARG A 84 4.71 7.84 -9.49
C ARG A 84 4.01 7.45 -8.20
N THR A 85 4.48 7.93 -7.04
CA THR A 85 3.98 7.53 -5.71
C THR A 85 2.46 7.60 -5.60
N ARG A 86 1.82 8.68 -6.07
CA ARG A 86 0.35 8.83 -6.03
C ARG A 86 -0.37 7.76 -6.84
N LYS A 87 0.11 7.48 -8.06
CA LYS A 87 -0.49 6.47 -8.94
C LYS A 87 -0.35 5.07 -8.34
N VAL A 88 0.85 4.74 -7.83
CA VAL A 88 1.12 3.44 -7.20
C VAL A 88 0.28 3.28 -5.93
N THR A 89 0.18 4.33 -5.11
CA THR A 89 -0.66 4.36 -3.90
C THR A 89 -2.12 4.05 -4.23
N ALA A 90 -2.72 4.75 -5.19
CA ALA A 90 -4.09 4.50 -5.62
C ALA A 90 -4.27 3.04 -6.09
N SER A 91 -3.34 2.52 -6.89
CA SER A 91 -3.41 1.13 -7.37
C SER A 91 -3.32 0.10 -6.23
N ILE A 92 -2.45 0.30 -5.24
CA ILE A 92 -2.33 -0.60 -4.09
C ILE A 92 -3.61 -0.56 -3.24
N GLN A 93 -4.10 0.64 -2.93
CA GLN A 93 -5.30 0.81 -2.11
C GLN A 93 -6.53 0.22 -2.81
N ASP A 94 -6.71 0.45 -4.11
CA ASP A 94 -7.84 -0.08 -4.87
C ASP A 94 -7.78 -1.61 -4.99
N ALA A 95 -6.59 -2.18 -5.20
CA ALA A 95 -6.40 -3.63 -5.22
C ALA A 95 -6.73 -4.27 -3.87
N MET A 96 -6.26 -3.68 -2.77
CA MET A 96 -6.56 -4.17 -1.43
C MET A 96 -8.05 -3.98 -1.09
N LEU A 97 -8.66 -2.85 -1.44
CA LEU A 97 -10.10 -2.63 -1.24
C LEU A 97 -10.93 -3.65 -2.00
N ALA A 98 -10.58 -3.96 -3.25
CA ALA A 98 -11.26 -4.99 -4.03
C ALA A 98 -11.15 -6.37 -3.35
N ARG A 99 -9.97 -6.72 -2.84
CA ARG A 99 -9.76 -7.95 -2.05
C ARG A 99 -10.65 -7.98 -0.80
N LEU A 100 -10.63 -6.92 0.00
CA LEU A 100 -11.41 -6.83 1.23
C LEU A 100 -12.91 -6.93 0.94
N LYS A 101 -13.42 -6.23 -0.09
CA LYS A 101 -14.82 -6.34 -0.54
C LYS A 101 -15.18 -7.77 -0.95
N GLY A 102 -14.27 -8.48 -1.64
CA GLY A 102 -14.44 -9.89 -1.94
C GLY A 102 -14.56 -10.75 -0.67
N GLN A 103 -13.75 -10.47 0.35
CA GLN A 103 -13.84 -11.17 1.64
C GLN A 103 -15.16 -10.87 2.37
N VAL A 104 -15.66 -9.63 2.34
CA VAL A 104 -17.00 -9.30 2.88
C VAL A 104 -18.08 -10.16 2.22
N GLN A 105 -18.03 -10.30 0.90
CA GLN A 105 -19.01 -11.10 0.15
C GLN A 105 -18.93 -12.59 0.49
N LEU A 106 -17.74 -13.12 0.79
CA LEU A 106 -17.53 -14.53 1.13
C LEU A 106 -17.88 -14.85 2.57
N GLU A 107 -17.51 -13.99 3.52
CA GLU A 107 -17.62 -14.24 4.96
C GLU A 107 -18.92 -13.71 5.57
N GLY A 108 -19.60 -12.77 4.89
CA GLY A 108 -20.87 -12.17 5.32
C GLY A 108 -20.77 -11.59 6.73
N ASP A 109 -21.68 -12.01 7.61
CA ASP A 109 -21.79 -11.51 8.99
C ASP A 109 -20.55 -11.77 9.86
N LYS A 110 -19.70 -12.74 9.49
CA LYS A 110 -18.46 -13.03 10.21
C LYS A 110 -17.33 -12.07 9.89
N TRP A 111 -17.49 -11.26 8.84
CA TRP A 111 -16.42 -10.40 8.35
C TRP A 111 -15.92 -9.42 9.42
N GLY A 112 -16.79 -8.85 10.25
CA GLY A 112 -16.39 -7.86 11.26
C GLY A 112 -15.28 -8.38 12.19
N ASP A 113 -15.49 -9.56 12.79
CA ASP A 113 -14.50 -10.18 13.69
C ASP A 113 -13.22 -10.62 12.96
N LEU A 114 -13.37 -11.09 11.72
CA LEU A 114 -12.23 -11.49 10.89
C LEU A 114 -11.40 -10.28 10.46
N ALA A 115 -12.04 -9.18 10.12
CA ALA A 115 -11.39 -7.94 9.70
C ALA A 115 -10.52 -7.38 10.82
N VAL A 116 -10.98 -7.40 12.08
CA VAL A 116 -10.19 -6.95 13.23
C VAL A 116 -8.94 -7.83 13.41
N LYS A 117 -9.10 -9.16 13.38
CA LYS A 117 -7.96 -10.09 13.50
C LYS A 117 -6.95 -9.94 12.37
N GLN A 118 -7.46 -9.78 11.15
CA GLN A 118 -6.63 -9.61 9.96
C GLN A 118 -5.89 -8.27 9.98
N PHE A 119 -6.58 -7.18 10.36
CA PHE A 119 -5.97 -5.88 10.56
C PHE A 119 -4.87 -5.94 11.64
N ASP A 120 -5.15 -6.59 12.77
CA ASP A 120 -4.16 -6.74 13.84
C ASP A 120 -2.91 -7.52 13.37
N ALA A 121 -3.09 -8.56 12.58
CA ALA A 121 -1.98 -9.33 12.03
C ALA A 121 -1.17 -8.52 10.99
N ASP A 122 -1.86 -7.82 10.09
CA ASP A 122 -1.25 -7.17 8.93
C ASP A 122 -0.69 -5.78 9.25
N CYS A 123 -1.35 -5.04 10.16
CA CYS A 123 -1.14 -3.59 10.36
C CYS A 123 -0.56 -3.22 11.71
N ARG A 124 -0.89 -3.96 12.79
CA ARG A 124 -0.37 -3.65 14.14
C ARG A 124 1.16 -3.58 14.22
N PRO A 125 1.95 -4.44 13.51
CA PRO A 125 3.41 -4.34 13.51
C PRO A 125 3.96 -3.01 12.98
N TYR A 126 3.14 -2.24 12.28
CA TYR A 126 3.54 -0.97 11.64
C TYR A 126 2.99 0.26 12.36
N LEU A 127 2.18 0.09 13.42
CA LEU A 127 1.49 1.20 14.08
C LEU A 127 2.47 2.24 14.64
N GLU A 128 3.45 1.82 15.44
CA GLU A 128 4.45 2.73 16.01
C GLU A 128 5.25 3.46 14.92
N TYR A 129 5.54 2.77 13.81
CA TYR A 129 6.27 3.36 12.70
C TYR A 129 5.41 4.38 11.94
N GLN A 130 4.12 4.07 11.72
CA GLN A 130 3.15 4.98 11.12
C GLN A 130 2.98 6.26 11.96
N GLU A 131 2.83 6.12 13.27
CA GLU A 131 2.72 7.25 14.20
C GLU A 131 3.98 8.12 14.18
N SER A 132 5.16 7.51 14.18
CA SER A 132 6.45 8.20 14.12
C SER A 132 6.58 9.05 12.84
N ILE A 133 6.21 8.50 11.68
CA ILE A 133 6.21 9.23 10.40
C ILE A 133 5.25 10.42 10.46
N ILE A 134 4.03 10.22 10.98
CA ILE A 134 3.04 11.31 11.11
C ILE A 134 3.53 12.43 12.03
N GLN A 135 4.15 12.09 13.17
CA GLN A 135 4.72 13.09 14.07
C GLN A 135 5.85 13.87 13.42
N PHE A 136 6.75 13.17 12.71
CA PHE A 136 7.82 13.81 11.95
C PHE A 136 7.25 14.82 10.93
N MET A 137 6.28 14.42 10.11
CA MET A 137 5.66 15.32 9.12
C MET A 137 4.95 16.53 9.75
N ARG A 138 4.35 16.37 10.93
CA ARG A 138 3.72 17.49 11.66
C ARG A 138 4.75 18.51 12.13
N GLN A 139 5.90 18.05 12.63
CA GLN A 139 6.97 18.93 13.12
C GLN A 139 7.59 19.75 11.99
N GLN A 140 7.77 19.16 10.80
CA GLN A 140 8.31 19.85 9.62
C GLN A 140 7.45 21.01 9.13
N LYS A 141 6.13 21.03 9.43
CA LYS A 141 5.23 22.11 9.01
C LYS A 141 5.37 23.40 9.85
N THR A 142 6.19 23.36 10.91
CA THR A 142 6.36 24.46 11.88
C THR A 142 7.67 25.23 11.67
N GLN A 143 8.44 24.88 10.63
CA GLN A 143 9.68 25.54 10.20
C GLN A 143 9.46 26.19 8.83
#